data_AF-A0A414B0M0-F1
#
_entry.id   AF-A0A414B0M0-F1
#
_cell.length_a   1.000
_cell.length_b   1.000
_cell.length_c   1.000
_cell.angle_alpha   90.00
_cell.angle_beta   90.00
_cell.angle_gamma   90.00
#
_symmetry.space_group_name_H-M   'P 1'
#
loop_
_entity.id
_entity.type
_entity.pdbx_description
1 polymer ?
#
loop_
_entity_poly.entity_id
_entity_poly.type
_entity_poly.pdbx_seq_one_letter_code
_entity_poly.pdbx_strand_id
1 'polypeptide(L)'
;MENIVACCGCICNECPYYQKECGGCPKIQGKPFWLEYTGEERCGIYRCCVEEKKLPHCGRCSELPCSRYDQQDPARTPEENAAGLKKMLEVLRSLD
;
A
#
# COMPACT_ATOMS: atom_id res chain seq x y z
N MET A 1 -3.45 -10.72 -17.61
CA MET A 1 -2.80 -10.90 -16.30
C MET A 1 -3.59 -10.08 -15.32
N GLU A 2 -4.10 -10.68 -14.25
CA GLU A 2 -4.81 -9.94 -13.21
C GLU A 2 -3.83 -9.04 -12.46
N ASN A 3 -4.25 -7.82 -12.13
CA ASN A 3 -3.44 -6.88 -11.38
C ASN A 3 -3.37 -7.31 -9.91
N ILE A 4 -2.18 -7.36 -9.33
CA ILE A 4 -2.01 -7.54 -7.89
C ILE A 4 -2.25 -6.20 -7.22
N VAL A 5 -3.32 -6.14 -6.44
CA VAL A 5 -3.65 -4.97 -5.61
C VAL A 5 -3.23 -5.24 -4.17
N ALA A 6 -2.39 -4.38 -3.63
CA ALA A 6 -2.02 -4.40 -2.22
C ALA A 6 -3.22 -4.02 -1.34
N CYS A 7 -3.20 -4.42 -0.06
CA CYS A 7 -4.27 -4.06 0.89
C CYS A 7 -4.52 -2.54 1.00
N CYS A 8 -3.52 -1.71 0.68
CA CYS A 8 -3.63 -0.24 0.66
C CYS A 8 -4.16 0.36 -0.65
N GLY A 9 -4.42 -0.44 -1.68
CA GLY A 9 -4.83 0.04 -3.01
C GLY A 9 -3.70 0.26 -4.01
N CYS A 10 -2.42 0.11 -3.61
CA CYS A 10 -1.30 0.13 -4.56
C CYS A 10 -1.41 -1.02 -5.56
N ILE A 11 -1.33 -0.72 -6.86
CA ILE A 11 -1.24 -1.73 -7.91
C ILE A 11 0.23 -2.14 -8.08
N CYS A 12 0.60 -3.34 -7.64
CA CYS A 12 1.98 -3.80 -7.71
C CYS A 12 2.50 -3.84 -9.15
N ASN A 13 1.66 -4.17 -10.13
CA ASN A 13 2.03 -4.22 -11.55
C ASN A 13 2.49 -2.87 -12.12
N GLU A 14 2.10 -1.75 -11.50
CA GLU A 14 2.52 -0.40 -11.90
C GLU A 14 3.72 0.10 -11.08
N CYS A 15 4.18 -0.68 -10.10
CA CYS A 15 5.32 -0.32 -9.27
C CYS A 15 6.63 -0.70 -9.98
N PRO A 16 7.58 0.22 -10.14
CA PRO A 16 8.84 -0.04 -10.85
C PRO A 16 9.74 -1.10 -10.17
N TYR A 17 9.47 -1.38 -8.89
CA TYR A 17 10.19 -2.35 -8.05
C TYR A 17 9.59 -3.76 -8.07
N TYR A 18 8.36 -3.91 -8.56
CA TYR A 18 7.69 -5.20 -8.61
C TYR A 18 8.40 -6.16 -9.57
N GLN A 19 8.60 -7.40 -9.14
CA GLN A 19 9.39 -8.44 -9.81
C GLN A 19 10.89 -8.14 -9.98
N LYS A 20 11.39 -7.07 -9.35
CA LYS A 20 12.83 -6.76 -9.24
C LYS A 20 13.30 -6.91 -7.81
N GLU A 21 12.91 -5.98 -6.96
CA GLU A 21 13.28 -5.92 -5.53
C GLU A 21 12.10 -6.27 -4.63
N CYS A 22 10.90 -6.38 -5.20
CA CYS A 22 9.66 -6.62 -4.47
C CYS A 22 8.83 -7.74 -5.12
N GLY A 23 8.44 -8.74 -4.32
CA GLY A 23 7.59 -9.85 -4.77
C GLY A 23 6.09 -9.52 -4.87
N GLY A 24 5.69 -8.29 -4.55
CA GLY A 24 4.29 -7.88 -4.42
C GLY A 24 3.77 -8.05 -2.98
N CYS A 25 2.87 -7.15 -2.56
CA CYS A 25 2.44 -7.00 -1.17
C CYS A 25 1.95 -8.31 -0.51
N PRO A 26 1.12 -9.15 -1.17
CA PRO A 26 0.71 -10.43 -0.59
C PRO A 26 1.88 -11.41 -0.38
N LYS A 27 2.80 -11.47 -1.33
CA LYS A 27 3.95 -12.41 -1.29
C LYS A 27 4.96 -12.03 -0.23
N ILE A 28 5.25 -10.73 -0.10
CA ILE A 28 6.20 -10.22 0.91
C ILE A 28 5.53 -9.97 2.26
N GLN A 29 4.22 -10.19 2.37
CA GLN A 29 3.42 -9.95 3.57
C GLN A 29 3.61 -8.53 4.14
N GLY A 30 3.65 -7.50 3.28
CA GLY A 30 3.86 -6.13 3.74
C GLY A 30 5.27 -5.82 4.27
N LYS A 31 6.29 -6.58 3.84
CA LYS A 31 7.71 -6.30 4.10
C LYS A 31 8.47 -5.78 2.86
N PRO A 32 8.16 -4.58 2.34
CA PRO A 32 8.92 -4.00 1.22
C PRO A 32 10.33 -3.59 1.65
N PHE A 33 11.24 -3.50 0.67
CA PHE A 33 12.66 -3.19 0.89
C PHE A 33 12.90 -1.85 1.62
N TRP A 34 12.05 -0.84 1.39
CA TRP A 34 12.22 0.50 1.96
C TRP A 34 12.03 0.56 3.48
N LEU A 35 11.52 -0.49 4.11
CA LEU A 35 11.40 -0.58 5.57
C LEU A 35 12.76 -0.51 6.28
N GLU A 36 13.84 -0.91 5.59
CA GLU A 36 15.21 -0.76 6.08
C GLU A 36 15.56 0.71 6.38
N TYR A 37 14.92 1.66 5.68
CA TYR A 37 15.14 3.09 5.87
C TYR A 37 14.27 3.70 6.99
N THR A 38 13.19 3.03 7.38
CA THR A 38 12.29 3.50 8.46
C THR A 38 12.56 2.82 9.79
N GLY A 39 13.30 1.71 9.80
CA GLY A 39 13.52 0.87 10.99
C GLY A 39 12.27 0.08 11.40
N GLU A 40 11.24 0.04 10.56
CA GLU A 40 10.04 -0.76 10.79
C GLU A 40 10.26 -2.20 10.31
N GLU A 41 9.75 -3.20 11.03
CA GLU A 41 9.84 -4.60 10.56
C GLU A 41 8.76 -4.97 9.52
N ARG A 42 7.69 -4.17 9.45
CA ARG A 42 6.54 -4.39 8.58
C ARG A 42 5.80 -3.09 8.33
N CYS A 43 5.29 -2.91 7.13
CA CYS A 43 4.47 -1.76 6.74
C CYS A 43 3.29 -1.58 7.72
N GLY A 44 3.19 -0.38 8.31
CA GLY A 44 2.15 -0.04 9.27
C GLY A 44 0.71 -0.18 8.74
N ILE A 45 0.49 0.03 7.43
CA ILE A 45 -0.84 -0.20 6.80
C ILE A 45 -1.15 -1.69 6.73
N TYR A 46 -0.19 -2.53 6.31
CA TYR A 46 -0.40 -3.97 6.22
C TYR A 46 -0.66 -4.58 7.60
N ARG A 47 0.16 -4.22 8.61
CA ARG A 47 -0.01 -4.65 9.99
C ARG A 47 -1.41 -4.31 10.50
N CYS A 48 -1.84 -3.08 10.31
CA CYS A 48 -3.18 -2.65 10.76
C CYS A 48 -4.32 -3.34 10.00
N CYS A 49 -4.27 -3.34 8.67
CA CYS A 49 -5.36 -3.84 7.84
C CYS A 49 -5.50 -5.36 7.93
N VAL A 50 -4.41 -6.08 7.62
CA VAL A 50 -4.43 -7.53 7.43
C VAL A 50 -4.18 -8.28 8.74
N GLU A 51 -3.23 -7.83 9.56
CA GLU A 51 -2.85 -8.56 10.78
C GLU A 51 -3.74 -8.22 11.97
N GLU A 52 -4.04 -6.94 12.22
CA GLU A 52 -4.83 -6.50 13.38
C GLU A 52 -6.34 -6.55 13.09
N LYS A 53 -6.82 -5.82 12.08
CA LYS A 53 -8.26 -5.71 11.74
C LYS A 53 -8.80 -6.89 10.93
N LYS A 54 -7.93 -7.78 10.43
CA LYS A 54 -8.28 -8.95 9.61
C LYS A 54 -9.12 -8.60 8.37
N LEU A 55 -8.90 -7.43 7.79
CA LEU A 55 -9.55 -6.98 6.57
C LEU A 55 -8.74 -7.41 5.33
N PRO A 56 -9.41 -7.76 4.22
CA PRO A 56 -8.71 -8.10 2.98
C PRO A 56 -8.00 -6.88 2.37
N HIS A 57 -8.56 -5.69 2.54
CA HIS A 57 -8.02 -4.42 2.08
C HIS A 57 -8.64 -3.26 2.88
N CYS A 58 -7.97 -2.11 2.87
CA CYS A 58 -8.40 -0.93 3.61
C CYS A 58 -9.73 -0.36 3.12
N GLY A 59 -10.19 -0.72 1.91
CA GLY A 59 -11.51 -0.34 1.39
C GLY A 59 -12.68 -0.82 2.26
N ARG A 60 -12.47 -1.82 3.11
CA ARG A 60 -13.44 -2.29 4.11
C ARG A 60 -13.31 -1.60 5.47
N CYS A 61 -12.36 -0.70 5.64
CA CYS A 61 -12.12 -0.01 6.90
C CYS A 61 -12.99 1.26 6.98
N SER A 62 -13.78 1.39 8.05
CA SER A 62 -14.61 2.58 8.30
C SER A 62 -13.81 3.86 8.54
N GLU A 63 -12.50 3.73 8.81
CA GLU A 63 -11.59 4.86 9.04
C GLU A 63 -10.84 5.29 7.76
N LEU A 64 -11.11 4.69 6.60
CA LEU A 64 -10.40 5.05 5.35
C LEU A 64 -10.87 6.41 4.78
N PRO A 65 -9.96 7.32 4.39
CA PRO A 65 -8.51 7.31 4.64
C PRO A 65 -8.17 7.70 6.08
N CYS A 66 -7.24 6.98 6.70
CA CYS A 66 -6.72 7.30 8.04
C CYS A 66 -5.29 7.86 7.95
N SER A 67 -4.76 8.34 9.07
CA SER A 67 -3.43 8.99 9.14
C SER A 67 -2.25 8.14 8.64
N ARG A 68 -2.42 6.82 8.51
CA ARG A 68 -1.39 5.96 7.89
C ARG A 68 -1.16 6.27 6.40
N TYR A 69 -2.10 6.94 5.74
CA TYR A 69 -1.96 7.40 4.35
C TYR A 69 -1.28 8.76 4.23
N ASP A 70 -0.93 9.42 5.34
CA ASP A 70 -0.26 10.73 5.32
C ASP A 70 1.24 10.61 4.98
N GLN A 71 1.80 9.39 5.03
CA GLN A 71 3.19 9.12 4.67
C GLN A 71 3.49 9.53 3.23
N GLN A 72 4.56 10.29 3.05
CA GLN A 72 5.04 10.75 1.74
C GLN A 72 6.22 9.89 1.29
N ASP A 73 6.24 9.51 0.02
CA ASP A 73 7.44 8.98 -0.62
C ASP A 73 8.40 10.16 -0.88
N PRO A 74 9.59 10.22 -0.23
CA PRO A 74 10.53 11.33 -0.41
C PRO A 74 11.15 11.37 -1.81
N ALA A 75 11.00 10.32 -2.62
CA ALA A 75 11.43 10.31 -4.01
C ALA A 75 10.41 10.95 -4.97
N ARG A 76 9.26 11.41 -4.47
CA ARG A 76 8.16 12.01 -5.24
C ARG A 76 7.87 13.43 -4.80
N THR A 77 7.31 14.23 -5.69
CA THR A 77 6.78 15.56 -5.31
C THR A 77 5.48 15.41 -4.50
N PRO A 78 5.08 16.44 -3.73
CA PRO A 78 3.79 16.44 -3.03
C PRO A 78 2.60 16.17 -3.97
N GLU A 79 2.63 16.69 -5.20
CA GLU A 79 1.58 16.49 -6.20
C GLU A 79 1.52 15.03 -6.68
N GLU A 80 2.69 14.40 -6.90
CA GLU A 80 2.78 12.99 -7.27
C GLU A 80 2.28 12.07 -6.15
N ASN A 81 2.62 12.39 -4.89
CA ASN A 81 2.10 11.67 -3.72
C ASN A 81 0.58 11.84 -3.59
N ALA A 82 0.06 13.05 -3.77
CA ALA A 82 -1.38 13.31 -3.73
C ALA A 82 -2.14 12.57 -4.86
N ALA A 83 -1.59 12.56 -6.07
CA ALA A 83 -2.14 11.81 -7.20
C ALA A 83 -2.11 10.30 -6.94
N GLY A 84 -1.01 9.78 -6.39
CA GLY A 84 -0.88 8.39 -5.97
C GLY A 84 -1.92 8.00 -4.91
N LEU A 85 -2.11 8.83 -3.89
CA LEU A 85 -3.14 8.63 -2.87
C LEU A 85 -4.54 8.58 -3.47
N LYS A 86 -4.88 9.54 -4.33
CA LYS A 86 -6.19 9.56 -5.01
C LYS A 86 -6.44 8.25 -5.77
N LYS A 87 -5.43 7.78 -6.53
CA LYS A 87 -5.51 6.53 -7.28
C LYS A 87 -5.70 5.32 -6.35
N MET A 88 -4.95 5.22 -5.25
CA MET A 88 -5.12 4.15 -4.26
C MET A 88 -6.56 4.10 -3.73
N LEU A 89 -7.16 5.25 -3.41
CA LEU A 89 -8.52 5.32 -2.91
C LEU A 89 -9.57 4.93 -3.96
N GLU A 90 -9.37 5.31 -5.23
CA GLU A 90 -10.22 4.89 -6.34
C GLU A 90 -10.17 3.37 -6.53
N VAL A 91 -8.97 2.78 -6.50
CA VAL A 91 -8.79 1.32 -6.55
C VAL A 91 -9.51 0.65 -5.38
N LEU A 92 -9.35 1.15 -4.14
CA LEU A 92 -10.00 0.55 -2.98
C LEU A 92 -11.53 0.59 -3.06
N ARG A 93 -12.11 1.62 -3.70
CA ARG A 93 -13.56 1.75 -3.93
C ARG A 93 -14.09 0.80 -5.01
N SER A 94 -13.23 0.32 -5.90
CA SER A 94 -13.60 -0.66 -6.92
C SER A 94 -13.43 -2.11 -6.46
N LEU A 95 -12.93 -2.33 -5.25
CA LEU A 95 -12.81 -3.67 -4.65
C LEU A 95 -14.06 -3.97 -3.83
N ASP A 96 -14.91 -4.84 -4.37
CA ASP A 96 -16.23 -5.18 -3.82
C ASP A 96 -16.24 -5.95 -2.51
#